data_AF-A0A2G2MEM4-F1
#
_entry.id   AF-A0A2G2MEM4-F1
#
_cell.length_a   1.000
_cell.length_b   1.000
_cell.length_c   1.000
_cell.angle_alpha   90.00
_cell.angle_beta   90.00
_cell.angle_gamma   90.00
#
_symmetry.space_group_name_H-M   'P 1'
#
loop_
_entity.id
_entity.type
_entity.pdbx_description
1 polymer ?
#
loop_
_entity_poly.entity_id
_entity_poly.type
_entity_poly.pdbx_seq_one_letter_code
_entity_poly.pdbx_strand_id
1 'polypeptide(L)'
;MICIMILLSTFLFGYKEIVVDLSEQMAYAIEDGQIVFEGRISSGKRNRETPNGEYNIMQKKRHHKSNLWPKPNGGAKMPYMMRLTNSGIAMHLGYVPNRPASHGCIRLKQGFAQKLYRWARVGTRVIVEGRGEDYLDAQKFMRDYYGGDYAIME
;
A
#
# COMPACT_ATOMS: atom_id res chain seq x y z
N MET A 1 -4.53 18.76 36.26
CA MET A 1 -5.38 17.64 35.82
C MET A 1 -5.42 17.46 34.30
N ILE A 2 -5.51 18.52 33.47
CA ILE A 2 -5.54 18.41 32.00
C ILE A 2 -4.25 17.80 31.41
N CYS A 3 -3.08 18.16 31.93
CA CYS A 3 -1.79 17.62 31.44
C CYS A 3 -1.61 16.11 31.69
N ILE A 4 -2.12 15.60 32.82
CA ILE A 4 -2.08 14.16 33.16
C ILE A 4 -3.01 13.37 32.24
N MET A 5 -4.18 13.90 31.89
CA MET A 5 -5.09 13.24 30.92
C MET A 5 -4.51 13.21 29.50
N ILE A 6 -3.78 14.26 29.07
CA ILE A 6 -3.12 14.28 27.75
C ILE A 6 -1.97 13.27 27.70
N LEU A 7 -1.12 13.21 28.74
CA LEU A 7 -0.02 12.25 28.87
C LEU A 7 -0.49 10.80 29.00
N LEU A 8 -1.64 10.54 29.62
CA LEU A 8 -2.22 9.20 29.73
C LEU A 8 -2.91 8.76 28.42
N SER A 9 -3.44 9.70 27.63
CA SER A 9 -4.15 9.42 26.38
C SER A 9 -3.26 8.93 25.24
N THR A 10 -1.99 9.35 25.20
CA THR A 10 -1.02 8.88 24.20
C THR A 10 -0.59 7.44 24.44
N PHE A 11 -0.66 6.97 25.70
CA PHE A 11 -0.40 5.58 26.08
C PHE A 11 -1.57 4.63 25.78
N LEU A 12 -2.79 5.14 25.60
CA LEU A 12 -3.99 4.33 25.35
C LEU A 12 -4.12 3.88 23.88
N PHE A 13 -3.33 4.43 22.96
CA PHE A 13 -3.32 4.03 21.56
C PHE A 13 -1.92 3.62 21.14
N GLY A 14 -1.74 2.34 20.84
CA GLY A 14 -0.48 1.80 20.29
C GLY A 14 0.01 2.63 19.11
N TYR A 15 1.34 2.74 19.00
CA TYR A 15 1.97 3.37 17.85
C TYR A 15 1.71 2.51 16.61
N LYS A 16 1.10 3.11 15.60
CA LYS A 16 0.70 2.43 14.36
C LYS A 16 1.43 3.02 13.17
N GLU A 17 2.04 2.15 12.38
CA GLU A 17 2.60 2.50 11.08
C GLU A 17 2.33 1.43 10.04
N ILE A 18 2.46 1.83 8.78
CA ILE A 18 2.32 0.94 7.63
C ILE A 18 3.62 1.02 6.86
N VAL A 19 4.26 -0.11 6.60
CA VAL A 19 5.40 -0.19 5.68
C VAL A 19 4.90 -0.79 4.38
N VAL A 20 5.21 -0.15 3.27
CA VAL A 20 4.91 -0.63 1.92
C VAL A 20 6.22 -0.89 1.22
N ASP A 21 6.54 -2.16 1.04
CA ASP A 21 7.73 -2.60 0.31
C ASP A 21 7.35 -2.82 -1.16
N LEU A 22 7.87 -1.95 -2.03
CA LEU A 22 7.66 -2.01 -3.47
C LEU A 22 8.46 -3.15 -4.13
N SER A 23 9.60 -3.54 -3.56
CA SER A 23 10.44 -4.63 -4.07
C SER A 23 9.85 -6.01 -3.80
N GLU A 24 9.04 -6.14 -2.76
CA GLU A 24 8.31 -7.37 -2.44
C GLU A 24 6.85 -7.35 -2.91
N GLN A 25 6.34 -6.18 -3.28
CA GLN A 25 4.90 -5.93 -3.51
C GLN A 25 4.06 -6.36 -2.29
N MET A 26 4.52 -5.96 -1.11
CA MET A 26 3.88 -6.25 0.17
C MET A 26 3.62 -4.97 0.97
N ALA A 27 2.61 -5.03 1.84
CA ALA A 27 2.39 -4.01 2.86
C ALA A 27 2.16 -4.66 4.22
N TYR A 28 2.78 -4.07 5.23
CA TYR A 28 2.85 -4.55 6.60
C TYR A 28 2.17 -3.52 7.51
N ALA A 29 1.16 -3.94 8.26
CA ALA A 29 0.57 -3.13 9.33
C ALA A 29 1.31 -3.45 10.64
N ILE A 30 1.91 -2.42 11.23
CA ILE A 30 2.76 -2.54 12.42
C ILE A 30 2.10 -1.81 13.58
N GLU A 31 2.00 -2.48 14.72
CA GLU A 31 1.52 -1.93 15.99
C GLU A 31 2.57 -2.21 17.07
N ASP A 32 3.09 -1.15 17.70
CA ASP A 32 4.10 -1.24 18.76
C ASP A 32 5.33 -2.09 18.38
N GLY A 33 5.78 -1.94 17.12
CA GLY A 33 6.96 -2.62 16.57
C GLY A 33 6.70 -4.05 16.07
N GLN A 34 5.47 -4.56 16.18
CA GLN A 34 5.11 -5.90 15.70
C GLN A 34 4.23 -5.84 14.46
N ILE A 35 4.50 -6.70 13.48
CA ILE A 35 3.61 -6.88 12.33
C ILE A 35 2.33 -7.57 12.83
N VAL A 36 1.22 -6.85 12.83
CA VAL A 36 -0.08 -7.38 13.26
C VAL A 36 -0.87 -8.04 12.12
N PHE A 37 -0.61 -7.62 10.88
CA PHE A 37 -1.05 -8.30 9.66
C PHE A 37 -0.41 -7.68 8.42
N GLU A 38 -0.38 -8.45 7.34
CA GLU A 38 0.23 -8.07 6.07
C GLU A 38 -0.67 -8.43 4.88
N GLY A 39 -0.32 -7.92 3.71
CA GLY A 39 -1.03 -8.27 2.49
C GLY A 39 -0.34 -7.79 1.23
N ARG A 40 -0.58 -8.55 0.16
CA ARG A 40 -0.06 -8.23 -1.17
C ARG A 40 -0.62 -6.91 -1.70
N ILE A 41 0.24 -6.17 -2.39
CA ILE A 41 -0.08 -4.93 -3.07
C ILE A 41 0.20 -5.00 -4.57
N SER A 42 -0.30 -4.01 -5.32
CA SER A 42 0.19 -3.70 -6.67
C SER A 42 0.43 -2.21 -6.78
N SER A 43 1.70 -1.83 -6.90
CA SER A 43 2.15 -0.44 -6.95
C SER A 43 2.14 0.14 -8.37
N GLY A 44 2.67 1.35 -8.52
CA GLY A 44 2.87 2.05 -9.78
C GLY A 44 3.75 1.29 -10.75
N LYS A 45 3.31 1.14 -12.00
CA LYS A 45 4.13 0.56 -13.08
C LYS A 45 5.23 1.53 -13.51
N ARG A 46 6.20 1.03 -14.27
CA ARG A 46 7.24 1.84 -14.93
C ARG A 46 6.65 3.08 -15.63
N ASN A 47 7.31 4.22 -15.46
CA ASN A 47 6.91 5.57 -15.87
C ASN A 47 5.68 6.15 -15.12
N ARG A 48 5.20 5.46 -14.08
CA ARG A 48 4.10 5.82 -13.18
C ARG A 48 4.33 5.25 -11.78
N GLU A 49 5.58 5.28 -11.35
CA GLU A 49 6.06 4.66 -10.13
C GLU A 49 5.34 5.21 -8.90
N THR A 50 5.16 4.37 -7.89
CA THR A 50 4.77 4.86 -6.57
C THR A 50 6.00 5.52 -5.96
N PRO A 51 5.94 6.80 -5.56
CA PRO A 51 7.08 7.47 -4.98
C PRO A 51 7.40 6.89 -3.60
N ASN A 52 8.69 6.67 -3.34
CA ASN A 52 9.18 6.35 -2.00
C ASN A 52 9.09 7.58 -1.08
N GLY A 53 9.07 7.30 0.21
CA GLY A 53 9.16 8.30 1.26
C GLY A 53 8.24 8.00 2.43
N GLU A 54 8.21 8.97 3.35
CA GLU A 54 7.35 8.93 4.52
C GLU A 54 6.12 9.81 4.32
N TYR A 55 4.97 9.23 4.59
CA TYR A 55 3.67 9.85 4.45
C TYR A 55 2.86 9.68 5.72
N ASN A 56 1.79 10.46 5.81
CA ASN A 56 0.71 10.21 6.77
C ASN A 56 -0.59 10.03 5.99
N ILE A 57 -1.50 9.19 6.49
CA ILE A 57 -2.84 9.10 5.93
C ILE A 57 -3.55 10.44 6.12
N MET A 58 -3.70 11.21 5.04
CA MET A 58 -4.30 12.55 5.05
C MET A 58 -5.83 12.49 5.05
N GLN A 59 -6.41 11.48 4.41
CA GLN A 59 -7.84 11.36 4.24
C GLN A 59 -8.25 9.91 4.06
N LYS A 60 -9.44 9.57 4.55
CA LYS A 60 -10.07 8.26 4.38
C LYS A 60 -11.45 8.40 3.75
N LYS A 61 -11.73 7.62 2.70
CA LYS A 61 -13.05 7.55 2.06
C LYS A 61 -13.38 6.11 1.69
N ARG A 62 -14.46 5.58 2.26
CA ARG A 62 -14.95 4.23 1.93
C ARG A 62 -15.36 4.13 0.46
N HIS A 63 -16.01 5.18 -0.05
CA HIS A 63 -16.42 5.30 -1.44
C HIS A 63 -15.72 6.52 -2.05
N HIS A 64 -14.70 6.28 -2.86
CA HIS A 64 -14.01 7.31 -3.61
C HIS A 64 -13.96 6.93 -5.09
N LYS A 65 -13.89 7.94 -5.94
CA LYS A 65 -13.60 7.82 -7.37
C LYS A 65 -12.43 8.74 -7.69
N SER A 66 -11.50 8.27 -8.50
CA SER A 66 -10.38 9.09 -8.98
C SER A 66 -10.91 10.26 -9.80
N ASN A 67 -10.35 11.46 -9.59
CA ASN A 67 -10.65 12.62 -10.44
C ASN A 67 -9.87 12.59 -11.77
N LEU A 68 -8.81 11.78 -11.85
CA LEU A 68 -7.84 11.82 -12.96
C LEU A 68 -7.88 10.55 -13.84
N TRP A 69 -8.20 9.39 -13.27
CA TRP A 69 -8.13 8.11 -13.97
C TRP A 69 -9.49 7.39 -14.04
N PRO A 70 -9.82 6.71 -15.16
CA PRO A 70 -9.11 6.77 -16.44
C PRO A 70 -9.18 8.17 -17.07
N LYS A 71 -8.16 8.57 -17.84
CA LYS A 71 -8.20 9.84 -18.58
C LYS A 71 -9.17 9.75 -19.77
N PRO A 72 -9.77 10.89 -20.19
CA PRO A 72 -9.63 12.23 -19.59
C PRO A 72 -10.59 12.48 -18.42
N ASN A 73 -11.61 11.63 -18.24
CA ASN A 73 -12.80 11.97 -17.45
C ASN A 73 -12.74 11.53 -15.97
N GLY A 74 -11.71 10.79 -15.57
CA GLY A 74 -11.66 10.17 -14.25
C GLY A 74 -12.75 9.11 -14.05
N GLY A 75 -13.09 8.85 -12.80
CA GLY A 75 -14.22 8.01 -12.39
C GLY A 75 -13.87 6.60 -11.92
N ALA A 76 -12.60 6.18 -11.99
CA ALA A 76 -12.17 4.88 -11.49
C ALA A 76 -12.51 4.73 -10.01
N LYS A 77 -13.22 3.65 -9.65
CA LYS A 77 -13.57 3.37 -8.25
C LYS A 77 -12.29 3.09 -7.46
N MET A 78 -12.15 3.75 -6.32
CA MET A 78 -11.09 3.57 -5.34
C MET A 78 -11.71 3.30 -3.97
N PRO A 79 -12.33 2.12 -3.73
CA PRO A 79 -12.97 1.84 -2.45
C PRO A 79 -11.92 1.75 -1.33
N TYR A 80 -12.31 2.11 -0.11
CA TYR A 80 -11.42 2.12 1.06
C TYR A 80 -10.14 2.95 0.84
N MET A 81 -10.29 4.10 0.17
CA MET A 81 -9.19 5.00 -0.13
C MET A 81 -8.59 5.58 1.16
N MET A 82 -7.26 5.54 1.25
CA MET A 82 -6.41 6.20 2.24
C MET A 82 -5.39 7.06 1.48
N ARG A 83 -5.59 8.38 1.47
CA ARG A 83 -4.78 9.33 0.68
C ARG A 83 -3.45 9.62 1.38
N LEU A 84 -2.35 9.61 0.63
CA LEU A 84 -0.99 9.85 1.12
C LEU A 84 -0.45 11.23 0.70
N THR A 85 -0.86 11.73 -0.47
CA THR A 85 -0.38 13.01 -1.00
C THR A 85 -1.52 13.90 -1.50
N ASN A 86 -1.27 15.21 -1.54
CA ASN A 86 -2.17 16.17 -2.18
C ASN A 86 -2.25 15.98 -3.71
N SER A 87 -1.20 15.42 -4.33
CA SER A 87 -1.19 15.05 -5.75
C SER A 87 -2.06 13.83 -6.08
N GLY A 88 -2.60 13.15 -5.07
CA GLY A 88 -3.59 12.08 -5.24
C GLY A 88 -3.04 10.66 -5.19
N ILE A 89 -1.80 10.46 -4.74
CA ILE A 89 -1.30 9.12 -4.41
C ILE A 89 -2.04 8.61 -3.17
N ALA A 90 -2.55 7.39 -3.26
CA ALA A 90 -3.36 6.78 -2.22
C ALA A 90 -3.19 5.26 -2.20
N MET A 91 -3.44 4.66 -1.03
CA MET A 91 -3.71 3.24 -0.89
C MET A 91 -5.22 3.01 -1.05
N HIS A 92 -5.64 1.98 -1.79
CA HIS A 92 -7.07 1.66 -1.92
C HIS A 92 -7.29 0.24 -2.40
N LEU A 93 -8.51 -0.28 -2.22
CA LEU A 93 -8.93 -1.56 -2.81
C LEU A 93 -8.80 -1.53 -4.34
N GLY A 94 -8.18 -2.54 -4.92
CA GLY A 94 -8.08 -2.69 -6.37
C GLY A 94 -7.61 -4.08 -6.81
N TYR A 95 -7.47 -4.27 -8.13
CA TYR A 95 -6.89 -5.48 -8.69
C TYR A 95 -5.39 -5.56 -8.37
N VAL A 96 -4.94 -6.69 -7.83
CA VAL A 96 -3.55 -6.92 -7.39
C VAL A 96 -2.94 -8.10 -8.18
N PRO A 97 -2.38 -7.85 -9.37
CA PRO A 97 -1.64 -8.87 -10.12
C PRO A 97 -0.25 -9.10 -9.51
N ASN A 98 0.45 -10.14 -9.97
CA ASN A 98 1.86 -10.42 -9.63
C ASN A 98 2.83 -9.45 -10.34
N ARG A 99 2.58 -8.13 -10.26
CA ARG A 99 3.44 -7.06 -10.80
C ARG A 99 2.95 -5.66 -10.38
N PRO A 100 3.82 -4.64 -10.40
CA PRO A 100 3.39 -3.25 -10.43
C PRO A 100 2.50 -2.99 -11.66
N ALA A 101 1.37 -2.32 -11.45
CA ALA A 101 0.39 -2.13 -12.52
C ALA A 101 -0.36 -0.81 -12.47
N SER A 102 -0.30 -0.07 -11.36
CA SER A 102 -1.10 1.15 -11.12
C SER A 102 -0.53 2.38 -11.83
N HIS A 103 -1.23 3.51 -11.69
CA HIS A 103 -0.76 4.82 -12.11
C HIS A 103 -0.12 5.61 -10.95
N GLY A 104 0.47 4.91 -9.97
CA GLY A 104 1.16 5.47 -8.81
C GLY A 104 0.48 5.14 -7.47
N CYS A 105 -0.83 4.91 -7.45
CA CYS A 105 -1.53 4.47 -6.25
C CYS A 105 -1.12 3.04 -5.82
N ILE A 106 -1.25 2.74 -4.54
CA ILE A 106 -0.96 1.41 -4.01
C ILE A 106 -2.28 0.63 -3.95
N ARG A 107 -2.43 -0.38 -4.80
CA ARG A 107 -3.65 -1.20 -4.83
C ARG A 107 -3.54 -2.31 -3.80
N LEU A 108 -4.56 -2.46 -2.98
CA LEU A 108 -4.68 -3.44 -1.91
C LEU A 108 -5.67 -4.52 -2.30
N LYS A 109 -5.39 -5.78 -1.95
CA LYS A 109 -6.32 -6.90 -2.16
C LYS A 109 -7.58 -6.73 -1.29
N GLN A 110 -8.69 -7.33 -1.72
CA GLN A 110 -9.91 -7.42 -0.92
C GLN A 110 -9.64 -8.10 0.43
N GLY A 111 -10.38 -7.72 1.46
CA GLY A 111 -10.12 -8.16 2.84
C GLY A 111 -9.02 -7.32 3.48
N PHE A 112 -7.80 -7.36 2.93
CA PHE A 112 -6.67 -6.55 3.44
C PHE A 112 -6.99 -5.05 3.40
N ALA A 113 -7.50 -4.54 2.28
CA ALA A 113 -7.91 -3.13 2.17
C ALA A 113 -8.93 -2.73 3.23
N GLN A 114 -9.88 -3.62 3.55
CA GLN A 114 -10.96 -3.34 4.51
C GLN A 114 -10.44 -3.36 5.94
N LYS A 115 -9.59 -4.36 6.26
CA LYS A 115 -8.93 -4.50 7.56
C LYS A 115 -8.02 -3.31 7.83
N LEU A 116 -7.12 -2.99 6.88
CA LEU A 116 -6.20 -1.87 6.99
C LEU A 116 -6.95 -0.54 7.11
N TYR A 117 -8.00 -0.32 6.31
CA TYR A 117 -8.83 0.89 6.42
C TYR A 117 -9.53 1.01 7.78
N ARG A 118 -9.95 -0.08 8.44
CA ARG A 118 -10.54 0.00 9.77
C ARG A 118 -9.48 0.22 10.86
N TRP A 119 -8.35 -0.46 10.74
CA TRP A 119 -7.28 -0.45 11.73
C TRP A 119 -6.50 0.87 11.77
N ALA A 120 -6.21 1.47 10.60
CA ALA A 120 -5.48 2.72 10.49
C ALA A 120 -6.39 3.94 10.74
N ARG A 121 -5.83 5.03 11.24
CA ARG A 121 -6.52 6.33 11.41
C ARG A 121 -5.95 7.37 10.45
N VAL A 122 -6.66 8.48 10.28
CA VAL A 122 -6.04 9.68 9.69
C VAL A 122 -4.86 10.06 10.60
N GLY A 123 -3.70 10.34 10.00
CA GLY A 123 -2.44 10.57 10.72
C GLY A 123 -1.60 9.32 10.98
N THR A 124 -2.06 8.10 10.68
CA THR A 124 -1.19 6.92 10.71
C THR A 124 -0.04 7.09 9.72
N ARG A 125 1.20 6.84 10.17
CA ARG A 125 2.41 6.91 9.34
C ARG A 125 2.43 5.80 8.31
N VAL A 126 2.91 6.12 7.12
CA VAL A 126 3.08 5.19 6.00
C VAL A 126 4.46 5.39 5.41
N ILE A 127 5.32 4.38 5.49
CA ILE A 127 6.63 4.35 4.83
C ILE A 127 6.45 3.60 3.51
N VAL A 128 6.96 4.17 2.43
CA VAL A 128 7.04 3.50 1.12
C VAL A 128 8.51 3.38 0.74
N GLU A 129 8.96 2.16 0.49
CA GLU A 129 10.37 1.85 0.23
C GLU A 129 10.56 0.80 -0.88
N GLY A 130 11.80 0.68 -1.37
CA GLY A 130 12.14 -0.24 -2.45
C GLY A 130 11.75 0.25 -3.84
N ARG A 131 11.83 -0.60 -4.86
CA ARG A 131 11.40 -0.29 -6.23
C ARG A 131 10.56 -1.42 -6.80
N GLY A 132 9.52 -1.08 -7.55
CA GLY A 132 8.67 -2.07 -8.20
C GLY A 132 9.40 -2.89 -9.26
N GLU A 133 10.44 -2.31 -9.87
CA GLU A 133 11.31 -2.96 -10.84
C GLU A 133 12.08 -4.14 -10.23
N ASP A 134 12.51 -4.01 -8.98
CA ASP A 134 13.27 -5.07 -8.29
C ASP A 134 12.42 -6.34 -8.13
N TYR A 135 11.11 -6.18 -7.92
CA TYR A 135 10.16 -7.29 -7.92
C TYR A 135 10.10 -8.02 -9.27
N LEU A 136 10.14 -7.27 -10.37
CA LEU A 136 10.09 -7.83 -11.72
C LEU A 136 11.41 -8.52 -12.09
N ASP A 137 12.54 -7.95 -11.69
CA ASP A 137 13.86 -8.53 -11.90
C ASP A 137 14.02 -9.83 -11.10
N ALA A 138 13.53 -9.87 -9.85
CA ALA A 138 13.48 -11.09 -9.05
C ALA A 138 12.59 -12.16 -9.71
N GLN A 139 11.39 -11.81 -10.18
CA GLN A 139 10.54 -12.76 -10.90
C GLN A 139 11.19 -13.29 -12.17
N LYS A 140 11.86 -12.42 -12.93
CA LYS A 140 12.60 -12.80 -14.13
C LYS A 140 13.74 -13.75 -13.77
N PHE A 141 14.54 -13.42 -12.76
CA PHE A 141 15.62 -14.27 -12.28
C PHE A 141 15.11 -15.66 -11.87
N MET A 142 14.04 -15.72 -11.07
CA MET A 142 13.47 -17.00 -10.64
C MET A 142 12.96 -17.82 -11.82
N ARG A 143 12.28 -17.18 -12.78
CA ARG A 143 11.85 -17.86 -14.00
C ARG A 143 13.01 -18.33 -14.86
N ASP A 144 14.05 -17.51 -15.02
CA ASP A 144 15.16 -17.82 -15.91
C ASP A 144 16.11 -18.87 -15.28
N TYR A 145 16.26 -18.88 -13.93
CA TYR A 145 17.12 -19.81 -13.19
C TYR A 145 16.41 -21.14 -12.86
N TYR A 146 15.17 -21.10 -12.36
CA TYR A 146 14.42 -22.32 -12.00
C TYR A 146 13.47 -22.80 -13.09
N GLY A 147 13.03 -21.94 -14.01
CA GLY A 147 12.08 -22.32 -15.06
C GLY A 147 12.68 -23.18 -16.17
N GLY A 148 14.00 -23.36 -16.22
CA GLY A 148 14.67 -24.33 -17.11
C GLY A 148 14.56 -25.78 -16.62
N ASP A 149 14.61 -25.99 -15.31
CA ASP A 149 14.76 -27.34 -14.72
C ASP A 149 13.43 -28.01 -14.34
N TYR A 150 12.32 -27.26 -14.29
CA TYR A 150 10.98 -27.77 -13.96
C TYR A 150 9.97 -27.69 -15.12
N ALA A 151 10.40 -27.29 -16.32
CA ALA A 151 9.55 -27.23 -17.52
C ALA A 151 9.28 -28.60 -18.19
N ILE A 152 9.70 -29.70 -17.56
CA ILE A 152 9.49 -31.09 -17.98
C ILE A 152 8.73 -31.89 -16.92
N MET A 153 7.64 -31.35 -16.36
CA MET A 153 6.70 -32.10 -15.51
C MET A 153 5.23 -31.66 -15.67
N GLU A 154 4.86 -31.04 -16.80
CA GLU A 154 3.44 -30.88 -17.21
C GLU A 154 3.17 -31.58 -18.54
#